data_AF-A0A2T1GHZ2-F1
#
_entry.id   AF-A0A2T1GHZ2-F1
#
_cell.length_a   1.000
_cell.length_b   1.000
_cell.length_c   1.000
_cell.angle_alpha   90.00
_cell.angle_beta   90.00
_cell.angle_gamma   90.00
#
_symmetry.space_group_name_H-M   'P 1'
#
loop_
_entity.id
_entity.type
_entity.pdbx_description
1 polymer ?
#
loop_
_entity_poly.entity_id
_entity_poly.type
_entity_poly.pdbx_seq_one_letter_code
_entity_poly.pdbx_strand_id
1 'polypeptide(L)'
;MTYSKTRATKDNTAEYAHDAIASGATNGERNITPPTIDGETLVVPSAAEVKDRFAAPEYVNPNARLPRIQALRGENGASECGYFITETEMAKAGWGNVDESELIVYEYNSGGKERGLLIQSPRMLVVPRSPLFAFDRQASRTEERLVVAGQYSKQLYSNREKYGTAQCYEVLLLDANNQPLHEIGLAYIAKGANQASFSFHWQQLVNEVTKCHAIANGIPARAKDARFNSLCVFQFTVKRELAGNNAKSPACKVHSHVAPTQSNWEEFFLGRQDEIANRFLNLLAPTTELTLPQANTLSLAEAPGDAIGHELAA
;
A
#
# COMPACT_ATOMS: atom_id res chain seq x y z
N MET A 1 8.61 -8.87 -15.16
CA MET A 1 7.16 -8.74 -14.90
C MET A 1 6.85 -7.28 -15.17
N THR A 2 6.23 -7.00 -16.30
CA THR A 2 6.17 -5.65 -16.87
C THR A 2 4.93 -4.92 -16.34
N TYR A 3 5.10 -3.81 -15.60
CA TYR A 3 3.99 -2.90 -15.36
C TYR A 3 3.66 -2.18 -16.68
N SER A 4 2.56 -2.58 -17.32
CA SER A 4 2.12 -1.95 -18.56
C SER A 4 1.57 -0.56 -18.28
N LYS A 5 2.25 0.46 -18.82
CA LYS A 5 1.66 1.78 -19.08
C LYS A 5 0.54 1.62 -20.11
N THR A 6 -0.69 1.34 -19.69
CA THR A 6 -1.83 1.29 -20.63
C THR A 6 -2.21 2.71 -21.03
N ARG A 7 -1.59 3.17 -22.12
CA ARG A 7 -2.04 4.30 -22.93
C ARG A 7 -3.34 3.88 -23.62
N ALA A 8 -4.36 4.73 -23.58
CA ALA A 8 -5.65 4.49 -24.21
C ALA A 8 -5.47 4.13 -25.71
N THR A 9 -5.95 2.95 -26.12
CA THR A 9 -6.01 2.56 -27.53
C THR A 9 -7.44 2.67 -28.05
N LYS A 10 -7.57 3.44 -29.15
CA LYS A 10 -8.67 3.37 -30.10
C LYS A 10 -8.61 2.05 -30.87
N ASP A 11 -9.79 1.59 -31.26
CA ASP A 11 -10.15 0.60 -32.28
C ASP A 11 -9.02 0.00 -33.15
N ASN A 12 -8.97 -1.33 -33.22
CA ASN A 12 -9.11 -2.01 -34.51
C ASN A 12 -9.36 -3.51 -34.35
N THR A 13 -10.43 -3.94 -35.00
CA THR A 13 -10.80 -5.30 -35.41
C THR A 13 -9.78 -5.88 -36.39
N ALA A 14 -9.41 -7.16 -36.21
CA ALA A 14 -9.10 -8.08 -37.31
C ALA A 14 -9.05 -9.54 -36.81
N GLU A 15 -9.78 -10.39 -37.53
CA GLU A 15 -9.82 -11.85 -37.49
C GLU A 15 -8.50 -12.49 -37.98
N TYR A 16 -8.12 -13.68 -37.48
CA TYR A 16 -8.04 -14.95 -38.24
C TYR A 16 -7.11 -16.01 -37.60
N ALA A 17 -7.62 -17.25 -37.70
CA ALA A 17 -6.98 -18.54 -38.00
C ALA A 17 -6.06 -19.26 -37.00
N HIS A 18 -6.55 -20.46 -36.66
CA HIS A 18 -5.84 -21.66 -36.24
C HIS A 18 -4.70 -22.06 -37.19
N ASP A 19 -3.65 -22.68 -36.64
CA ASP A 19 -3.11 -23.90 -37.24
C ASP A 19 -2.42 -24.79 -36.20
N ALA A 20 -2.70 -26.09 -36.34
CA ALA A 20 -2.11 -27.19 -35.61
C ALA A 20 -0.93 -27.77 -36.39
N ILE A 21 0.12 -28.22 -35.68
CA ILE A 21 1.11 -29.13 -36.27
C ILE A 21 1.40 -30.27 -35.29
N ALA A 22 1.14 -31.48 -35.78
CA ALA A 22 1.54 -32.77 -35.22
C ALA A 22 2.81 -33.28 -35.89
N SER A 23 3.68 -33.95 -35.12
CA SER A 23 4.63 -35.00 -35.55
C SER A 23 5.13 -35.69 -34.27
N GLY A 24 5.26 -37.01 -34.09
CA GLY A 24 5.21 -38.17 -34.99
C GLY A 24 6.57 -38.90 -35.01
N ALA A 25 6.61 -40.14 -34.52
CA ALA A 25 7.65 -41.21 -34.61
C ALA A 25 8.47 -41.50 -33.31
N THR A 26 8.09 -42.49 -32.48
CA THR A 26 8.40 -43.96 -32.49
C THR A 26 9.80 -44.37 -32.02
N ASN A 27 9.90 -45.12 -30.91
CA ASN A 27 10.46 -46.49 -30.84
C ASN A 27 10.62 -47.01 -29.40
N GLY A 28 10.32 -48.31 -29.20
CA GLY A 28 11.03 -49.16 -28.23
C GLY A 28 10.22 -49.71 -27.06
N GLU A 29 9.52 -50.82 -27.28
CA GLU A 29 8.96 -51.69 -26.24
C GLU A 29 10.06 -52.22 -25.29
N ARG A 30 9.83 -52.09 -23.97
CA ARG A 30 10.23 -53.10 -22.97
C ARG A 30 9.15 -53.18 -21.91
N ASN A 31 8.36 -54.24 -21.98
CA ASN A 31 7.50 -54.72 -20.90
C ASN A 31 8.39 -55.16 -19.73
N ILE A 32 8.31 -54.45 -18.61
CA ILE A 32 8.76 -54.95 -17.31
C ILE A 32 7.63 -54.64 -16.33
N THR A 33 6.87 -55.68 -16.00
CA THR A 33 5.87 -55.66 -14.92
C THR A 33 6.61 -55.43 -13.59
N PRO A 34 6.32 -54.37 -12.82
CA PRO A 34 6.84 -54.26 -11.47
C PRO A 34 6.08 -55.24 -10.55
N PRO A 35 6.76 -55.89 -9.60
CA PRO A 35 6.09 -56.72 -8.62
C PRO A 35 5.24 -55.85 -7.69
N THR A 36 4.03 -56.31 -7.42
CA THR A 36 3.14 -55.80 -6.39
C THR A 36 3.86 -55.90 -5.04
N ILE A 37 4.20 -54.76 -4.45
CA ILE A 37 4.59 -54.65 -3.05
C ILE A 37 3.45 -53.91 -2.37
N ASP A 38 2.73 -54.63 -1.52
CA ASP A 38 1.84 -54.06 -0.51
C ASP A 38 2.69 -53.18 0.40
N GLY A 39 2.75 -51.90 0.07
CA GLY A 39 3.47 -50.88 0.82
C GLY A 39 2.48 -49.82 1.22
N GLU A 40 2.15 -49.78 2.50
CA GLU A 40 1.46 -48.67 3.14
C GLU A 40 2.03 -47.37 2.60
N THR A 41 1.16 -46.57 1.97
CA THR A 41 1.49 -45.20 1.61
C THR A 41 1.77 -44.48 2.92
N LEU A 42 3.05 -44.39 3.28
CA LEU A 42 3.53 -43.46 4.29
C LEU A 42 3.18 -42.07 3.76
N VAL A 43 2.02 -41.58 4.18
CA VAL A 43 1.68 -40.18 4.16
C VAL A 43 2.76 -39.53 5.01
N VAL A 44 3.84 -39.07 4.38
CA VAL A 44 4.79 -38.17 5.01
C VAL A 44 3.94 -36.99 5.46
N PRO A 45 3.75 -36.76 6.77
CA PRO A 45 3.06 -35.58 7.22
C PRO A 45 3.87 -34.42 6.66
N SER A 46 3.23 -33.57 5.85
CA SER A 46 3.76 -32.25 5.50
C SER A 46 4.28 -31.66 6.80
N ALA A 47 5.61 -31.55 6.94
CA ALA A 47 6.24 -31.17 8.19
C ALA A 47 5.58 -29.87 8.64
N ALA A 48 4.78 -29.94 9.71
CA ALA A 48 4.19 -28.75 10.29
C ALA A 48 5.36 -27.82 10.60
N GLU A 49 5.37 -26.64 9.98
CA GLU A 49 6.43 -25.66 10.21
C GLU A 49 6.60 -25.49 11.71
N VAL A 50 7.77 -25.90 12.22
CA VAL A 50 8.07 -25.81 13.65
C VAL A 50 8.27 -24.33 13.96
N LYS A 51 7.18 -23.67 14.36
CA LYS A 51 7.19 -22.31 14.84
C LYS A 51 7.90 -22.26 16.19
N ASP A 52 8.92 -21.43 16.31
CA ASP A 52 9.60 -21.22 17.58
C ASP A 52 8.77 -20.35 18.54
N ARG A 53 9.24 -20.21 19.79
CA ARG A 53 8.52 -19.46 20.84
C ARG A 53 8.23 -18.00 20.52
N PHE A 54 8.96 -17.39 19.58
CA PHE A 54 8.83 -16.00 19.15
C PHE A 54 7.95 -15.82 17.90
N ALA A 55 7.42 -16.91 17.33
CA ALA A 55 6.52 -16.85 16.17
C ALA A 55 5.11 -16.35 16.52
N ALA A 56 4.81 -16.14 17.80
CA ALA A 56 3.51 -15.67 18.26
C ALA A 56 3.39 -14.13 18.12
N PRO A 57 2.18 -13.60 17.78
CA PRO A 57 1.99 -12.16 17.58
C PRO A 57 2.36 -11.28 18.78
N GLU A 58 2.35 -11.81 20.01
CA GLU A 58 2.78 -11.07 21.21
C GLU A 58 4.24 -10.61 21.20
N TYR A 59 5.09 -11.22 20.38
CA TYR A 59 6.50 -10.83 20.23
C TYR A 59 6.71 -9.78 19.12
N VAL A 60 5.65 -9.40 18.41
CA VAL A 60 5.69 -8.30 17.45
C VAL A 60 5.67 -6.98 18.22
N ASN A 61 6.69 -6.14 18.02
CA ASN A 61 6.72 -4.81 18.64
C ASN A 61 5.66 -3.90 17.97
N PRO A 62 4.57 -3.52 18.65
CA PRO A 62 3.52 -2.69 18.05
C PRO A 62 3.97 -1.24 17.79
N ASN A 63 5.14 -0.85 18.33
CA ASN A 63 5.73 0.48 18.17
C ASN A 63 6.94 0.46 17.22
N ALA A 64 7.15 -0.62 16.47
CA ALA A 64 8.22 -0.70 15.49
C ALA A 64 8.09 0.45 14.46
N ARG A 65 9.23 1.04 14.08
CA ARG A 65 9.26 2.05 13.02
C ARG A 65 9.14 1.33 11.68
N LEU A 66 7.96 1.43 11.07
CA LEU A 66 7.71 0.88 9.74
C LEU A 66 8.45 1.67 8.65
N PRO A 67 8.84 1.00 7.55
CA PRO A 67 9.28 1.68 6.34
C PRO A 67 8.17 2.61 5.78
N ARG A 68 8.54 3.59 4.96
CA ARG A 68 7.66 4.71 4.61
C ARG A 68 7.26 4.75 3.14
N ILE A 69 6.04 5.24 2.93
CA ILE A 69 5.51 5.66 1.62
C ILE A 69 4.99 7.09 1.73
N GLN A 70 5.19 7.89 0.68
CA GLN A 70 4.74 9.28 0.67
C GLN A 70 4.05 9.68 -0.64
N ALA A 71 3.02 10.50 -0.53
CA ALA A 71 2.37 11.07 -1.72
C ALA A 71 3.16 12.28 -2.23
N LEU A 72 3.77 12.15 -3.40
CA LEU A 72 4.50 13.22 -4.09
C LEU A 72 3.60 13.94 -5.08
N ARG A 73 3.63 15.27 -5.06
CA ARG A 73 2.76 16.17 -5.83
C ARG A 73 3.29 16.54 -7.22
N GLY A 74 4.47 16.06 -7.59
CA GLY A 74 5.22 16.51 -8.77
C GLY A 74 5.82 17.90 -8.54
N GLU A 75 7.15 17.94 -8.45
CA GLU A 75 7.99 19.12 -8.19
C GLU A 75 8.98 19.37 -9.34
N ASN A 76 9.57 20.56 -9.41
CA ASN A 76 10.66 20.90 -10.35
C ASN A 76 10.41 20.50 -11.83
N GLY A 77 9.20 20.72 -12.33
CA GLY A 77 8.84 20.39 -13.72
C GLY A 77 8.35 18.96 -13.94
N ALA A 78 8.40 18.08 -12.92
CA ALA A 78 7.74 16.79 -12.96
C ALA A 78 6.21 16.98 -13.00
N SER A 79 5.59 16.54 -14.10
CA SER A 79 4.13 16.50 -14.24
C SER A 79 3.50 15.38 -13.44
N GLU A 80 4.28 14.34 -13.12
CA GLU A 80 3.81 13.12 -12.50
C GLU A 80 3.72 13.27 -10.98
N CYS A 81 2.55 12.96 -10.43
CA CYS A 81 2.33 12.77 -9.00
C CYS A 81 2.07 11.29 -8.73
N GLY A 82 2.31 10.83 -7.52
CA GLY A 82 2.18 9.42 -7.17
C GLY A 82 2.48 9.15 -5.72
N TYR A 83 2.48 7.87 -5.37
CA TYR A 83 2.96 7.35 -4.10
C TYR A 83 4.38 6.85 -4.30
N PHE A 84 5.32 7.41 -3.56
CA PHE A 84 6.74 7.18 -3.74
C PHE A 84 7.31 6.40 -2.56
N ILE A 85 8.13 5.40 -2.88
CA ILE A 85 8.90 4.61 -1.94
C ILE A 85 10.35 4.65 -2.43
N THR A 86 11.27 5.10 -1.58
CA THR A 86 12.70 5.13 -1.91
C THR A 86 13.25 3.71 -1.87
N GLU A 87 14.34 3.43 -2.59
CA GLU A 87 15.02 2.13 -2.53
C GLU A 87 15.38 1.73 -1.10
N THR A 88 15.83 2.69 -0.28
CA THR A 88 16.14 2.46 1.15
C THR A 88 14.91 1.98 1.92
N GLU A 89 13.74 2.55 1.67
CA GLU A 89 12.49 2.13 2.33
C GLU A 89 11.97 0.81 1.74
N MET A 90 12.16 0.55 0.45
CA MET A 90 11.83 -0.73 -0.18
C MET A 90 12.66 -1.88 0.42
N ALA A 91 13.97 -1.68 0.59
CA ALA A 91 14.86 -2.66 1.22
C ALA A 91 14.43 -2.96 2.66
N LYS A 92 14.07 -1.94 3.44
CA LYS A 92 13.54 -2.12 4.80
C LYS A 92 12.19 -2.84 4.82
N ALA A 93 11.38 -2.71 3.76
CA ALA A 93 10.07 -3.33 3.67
C ALA A 93 10.12 -4.80 3.26
N GLY A 94 11.31 -5.34 2.92
CA GLY A 94 11.42 -6.67 2.32
C GLY A 94 10.73 -6.70 0.96
N TRP A 95 10.94 -5.67 0.15
CA TRP A 95 10.42 -5.69 -1.22
C TRP A 95 11.01 -6.87 -2.00
N GLY A 96 10.18 -7.52 -2.81
CA GLY A 96 10.65 -8.58 -3.71
C GLY A 96 11.56 -8.04 -4.81
N ASN A 97 11.70 -8.80 -5.91
CA ASN A 97 12.48 -8.34 -7.05
C ASN A 97 11.89 -7.05 -7.65
N VAL A 98 12.62 -5.95 -7.53
CA VAL A 98 12.29 -4.65 -8.12
C VAL A 98 12.82 -4.63 -9.54
N ASP A 99 11.97 -4.24 -10.50
CA ASP A 99 12.45 -3.95 -11.85
C ASP A 99 13.17 -2.59 -11.83
N GLU A 100 14.50 -2.63 -11.96
CA GLU A 100 15.37 -1.44 -11.97
C GLU A 100 14.95 -0.41 -13.04
N SER A 101 14.26 -0.84 -14.11
CA SER A 101 13.75 0.05 -15.16
C SER A 101 12.53 0.87 -14.75
N GLU A 102 11.87 0.51 -13.65
CA GLU A 102 10.72 1.22 -13.11
C GLU A 102 11.09 2.26 -12.05
N LEU A 103 12.36 2.27 -11.62
CA LEU A 103 12.88 3.22 -10.66
C LEU A 103 13.14 4.58 -11.32
N ILE A 104 12.71 5.64 -10.63
CA ILE A 104 12.93 7.02 -11.04
C ILE A 104 13.84 7.72 -10.03
N VAL A 105 14.53 8.78 -10.47
CA VAL A 105 15.15 9.76 -9.57
C VAL A 105 14.18 10.91 -9.39
N TYR A 106 13.69 11.10 -8.17
CA TYR A 106 12.85 12.23 -7.81
C TYR A 106 13.68 13.35 -7.20
N GLU A 107 13.51 14.57 -7.71
CA GLU A 107 14.18 15.77 -7.21
C GLU A 107 13.19 16.64 -6.43
N TYR A 108 13.44 16.80 -5.13
CA TYR A 108 12.62 17.62 -4.23
C TYR A 108 12.89 19.11 -4.45
N ASN A 109 11.94 19.95 -4.07
CA ASN A 109 12.11 21.42 -4.06
C ASN A 109 13.28 21.89 -3.15
N SER A 110 13.71 21.05 -2.20
CA SER A 110 14.91 21.32 -1.39
C SER A 110 16.23 21.09 -2.14
N GLY A 111 16.18 20.53 -3.35
CA GLY A 111 17.33 20.11 -4.15
C GLY A 111 17.79 18.68 -3.86
N GLY A 112 17.24 18.03 -2.82
CA GLY A 112 17.52 16.62 -2.54
C GLY A 112 17.07 15.70 -3.68
N LYS A 113 17.79 14.61 -3.90
CA LYS A 113 17.47 13.61 -4.92
C LYS A 113 17.40 12.24 -4.27
N GLU A 114 16.34 11.51 -4.55
CA GLU A 114 16.19 10.12 -4.11
C GLU A 114 15.74 9.24 -5.26
N ARG A 115 16.24 8.02 -5.30
CA ARG A 115 15.85 7.00 -6.26
C ARG A 115 14.82 6.06 -5.63
N GLY A 116 13.79 5.71 -6.39
CA GLY A 116 12.68 4.92 -5.87
C GLY A 116 11.56 4.67 -6.88
N LEU A 117 10.51 4.00 -6.42
CA LEU A 117 9.34 3.64 -7.22
C LEU A 117 8.22 4.68 -7.03
N LEU A 118 7.70 5.23 -8.13
CA LEU A 118 6.56 6.15 -8.13
C LEU A 118 5.30 5.49 -8.69
N ILE A 119 4.33 5.18 -7.82
CA ILE A 119 3.11 4.46 -8.18
C ILE A 119 1.95 5.43 -8.35
N GLN A 120 1.37 5.48 -9.55
CA GLN A 120 0.24 6.38 -9.87
C GLN A 120 -1.13 5.69 -9.77
N SER A 121 -1.15 4.36 -9.86
CA SER A 121 -2.36 3.55 -9.77
C SER A 121 -2.19 2.41 -8.76
N PRO A 122 -1.98 2.71 -7.47
CA PRO A 122 -1.69 1.69 -6.48
C PRO A 122 -2.92 0.81 -6.19
N ARG A 123 -2.62 -0.42 -5.78
CA ARG A 123 -3.55 -1.37 -5.19
C ARG A 123 -3.02 -1.74 -3.81
N MET A 124 -3.79 -1.54 -2.75
CA MET A 124 -3.29 -1.72 -1.38
C MET A 124 -4.36 -2.12 -0.37
N LEU A 125 -3.96 -2.81 0.68
CA LEU A 125 -4.71 -2.86 1.94
C LEU A 125 -4.41 -1.61 2.77
N VAL A 126 -5.38 -1.15 3.57
CA VAL A 126 -5.27 0.08 4.35
C VAL A 126 -5.78 -0.14 5.77
N VAL A 127 -4.95 0.21 6.74
CA VAL A 127 -5.28 0.19 8.16
C VAL A 127 -5.09 1.58 8.75
N PRO A 128 -6.16 2.30 9.11
CA PRO A 128 -6.03 3.52 9.89
C PRO A 128 -5.34 3.24 11.23
N ARG A 129 -4.31 4.01 11.55
CA ARG A 129 -3.56 3.92 12.83
C ARG A 129 -3.86 5.08 13.76
N SER A 130 -4.35 6.19 13.24
CA SER A 130 -4.74 7.36 14.02
C SER A 130 -6.12 7.89 13.61
N PRO A 131 -6.79 8.66 14.49
CA PRO A 131 -7.87 9.52 14.05
C PRO A 131 -7.30 10.63 13.13
N LEU A 132 -8.18 11.42 12.51
CA LEU A 132 -7.78 12.68 11.91
C LEU A 132 -7.24 13.61 13.00
N PHE A 133 -6.03 14.13 12.82
CA PHE A 133 -5.39 15.02 13.79
C PHE A 133 -4.90 16.32 13.15
N ALA A 134 -4.77 17.34 13.99
CA ALA A 134 -4.15 18.60 13.64
C ALA A 134 -2.65 18.56 13.96
N PHE A 135 -1.84 19.19 13.13
CA PHE A 135 -0.41 19.42 13.41
C PHE A 135 -0.07 20.91 13.24
N ASP A 136 0.87 21.41 14.03
CA ASP A 136 1.35 22.78 13.92
C ASP A 136 2.34 22.89 12.76
N ARG A 137 2.03 23.73 11.77
CA ARG A 137 2.83 23.86 10.55
C ARG A 137 4.18 24.52 10.80
N GLN A 138 4.24 25.49 11.70
CA GLN A 138 5.47 26.22 11.98
C GLN A 138 6.39 25.38 12.85
N ALA A 139 5.86 24.84 13.96
CA ALA A 139 6.64 23.96 14.83
C ALA A 139 7.14 22.73 14.05
N SER A 140 6.31 22.16 13.16
CA SER A 140 6.76 21.01 12.37
C SER A 140 7.89 21.31 11.38
N ARG A 141 8.00 22.57 10.92
CA ARG A 141 9.12 23.00 10.07
C ARG A 141 10.37 23.26 10.91
N THR A 142 10.21 23.95 12.04
CA THR A 142 11.33 24.28 12.94
C THR A 142 11.96 23.04 13.57
N GLU A 143 11.16 22.03 13.91
CA GLU A 143 11.64 20.80 14.53
C GLU A 143 11.96 19.68 13.53
N GLU A 144 11.77 19.93 12.23
CA GLU A 144 11.98 18.93 11.15
C GLU A 144 11.24 17.59 11.40
N ARG A 145 10.12 17.66 12.12
CA ARG A 145 9.28 16.52 12.49
C ARG A 145 7.83 16.94 12.63
N LEU A 146 6.89 16.03 12.50
CA LEU A 146 5.47 16.35 12.63
C LEU A 146 5.10 16.62 14.09
N VAL A 147 4.79 17.87 14.42
CA VAL A 147 4.36 18.30 15.75
C VAL A 147 2.84 18.21 15.84
N VAL A 148 2.36 17.16 16.50
CA VAL A 148 0.93 16.88 16.70
C VAL A 148 0.34 17.87 17.70
N ALA A 149 -0.69 18.61 17.27
CA ALA A 149 -1.40 19.57 18.11
C ALA A 149 -2.59 18.94 18.85
N GLY A 150 -3.10 17.81 18.37
CA GLY A 150 -4.21 17.07 18.97
C GLY A 150 -5.17 16.48 17.93
N GLN A 151 -6.21 15.77 18.39
CA GLN A 151 -7.25 15.25 17.51
C GLN A 151 -8.01 16.40 16.84
N TYR A 152 -8.25 16.29 15.53
CA TYR A 152 -8.81 17.40 14.77
C TYR A 152 -10.24 17.72 15.20
N SER A 153 -10.47 19.01 15.44
CA SER A 153 -11.77 19.63 15.69
C SER A 153 -11.81 20.94 14.89
N LYS A 154 -12.91 21.17 14.17
CA LYS A 154 -13.10 22.41 13.42
C LYS A 154 -13.13 23.63 14.34
N GLN A 155 -13.61 23.48 15.57
CA GLN A 155 -13.67 24.54 16.57
C GLN A 155 -12.27 24.93 17.07
N LEU A 156 -11.43 23.94 17.39
CA LEU A 156 -10.10 24.18 17.98
C LEU A 156 -9.02 24.53 16.94
N TYR A 157 -9.12 23.98 15.73
CA TYR A 157 -8.09 24.10 14.69
C TYR A 157 -8.64 24.76 13.42
N SER A 158 -9.40 25.84 13.60
CA SER A 158 -9.97 26.65 12.50
C SER A 158 -8.92 27.50 11.77
N ASN A 159 -7.84 27.89 12.45
CA ASN A 159 -6.73 28.63 11.84
C ASN A 159 -5.92 27.69 10.92
N ARG A 160 -6.22 27.72 9.62
CA ARG A 160 -5.59 26.88 8.59
C ARG A 160 -4.17 27.31 8.20
N GLU A 161 -3.78 28.54 8.55
CA GLU A 161 -2.42 29.04 8.35
C GLU A 161 -1.47 28.45 9.41
N LYS A 162 -1.96 28.33 10.65
CA LYS A 162 -1.23 27.69 11.75
C LYS A 162 -1.28 26.16 11.69
N TYR A 163 -2.46 25.60 11.47
CA TYR A 163 -2.67 24.15 11.58
C TYR A 163 -2.86 23.47 10.22
N GLY A 164 -2.22 22.30 10.06
CA GLY A 164 -2.50 21.35 9.00
C GLY A 164 -3.27 20.14 9.54
N THR A 165 -3.85 19.34 8.65
CA THR A 165 -4.50 18.08 9.00
C THR A 165 -3.70 16.90 8.47
N ALA A 166 -3.65 15.82 9.26
CA ALA A 166 -3.01 14.58 8.87
C ALA A 166 -3.71 13.37 9.48
N GLN A 167 -3.48 12.21 8.87
CA GLN A 167 -3.92 10.92 9.39
C GLN A 167 -2.84 9.88 9.08
N CYS A 168 -2.53 9.03 10.05
CA CYS A 168 -1.59 7.93 9.90
C CYS A 168 -2.33 6.67 9.49
N TYR A 169 -1.79 6.00 8.49
CA TYR A 169 -2.20 4.69 8.02
C TYR A 169 -0.99 3.76 8.01
N GLU A 170 -1.27 2.48 8.11
CA GLU A 170 -0.40 1.43 7.63
C GLU A 170 -1.01 0.88 6.34
N VAL A 171 -0.17 0.64 5.34
CA VAL A 171 -0.61 0.14 4.03
C VAL A 171 0.25 -1.02 3.56
N LEU A 172 -0.36 -1.94 2.83
CA LEU A 172 0.33 -3.05 2.19
C LEU A 172 0.01 -3.02 0.70
N LEU A 173 1.01 -2.74 -0.14
CA LEU A 173 0.84 -2.72 -1.59
C LEU A 173 0.68 -4.15 -2.12
N LEU A 174 -0.21 -4.30 -3.08
CA LEU A 174 -0.55 -5.55 -3.72
C LEU A 174 -0.31 -5.48 -5.23
N ASP A 175 -0.02 -6.63 -5.83
CA ASP A 175 -0.06 -6.80 -7.28
C ASP A 175 -1.51 -7.00 -7.80
N ALA A 176 -1.66 -7.22 -9.10
CA ALA A 176 -2.95 -7.47 -9.74
C ALA A 176 -3.65 -8.76 -9.23
N ASN A 177 -2.89 -9.69 -8.64
CA ASN A 177 -3.37 -10.97 -8.13
C ASN A 177 -3.58 -10.96 -6.60
N ASN A 178 -3.60 -9.77 -5.98
CA ASN A 178 -3.68 -9.58 -4.53
C ASN A 178 -2.53 -10.20 -3.73
N GLN A 179 -1.36 -10.38 -4.35
CA GLN A 179 -0.15 -10.77 -3.65
C GLN A 179 0.60 -9.53 -3.12
N PRO A 180 1.14 -9.57 -1.89
CA PRO A 180 1.95 -8.48 -1.36
C PRO A 180 3.17 -8.20 -2.24
N LEU A 181 3.48 -6.92 -2.45
CA LEU A 181 4.73 -6.49 -3.10
C LEU A 181 5.93 -6.46 -2.14
N HIS A 182 5.65 -6.46 -0.83
CA HIS A 182 6.64 -6.36 0.23
C HIS A 182 6.16 -7.09 1.48
N GLU A 183 7.08 -7.49 2.35
CA GLU A 183 6.82 -8.34 3.52
C GLU A 183 6.34 -7.55 4.74
N ILE A 184 6.76 -6.30 4.89
CA ILE A 184 6.47 -5.45 6.05
C ILE A 184 5.55 -4.30 5.63
N GLY A 185 4.50 -4.00 6.40
CA GLY A 185 3.59 -2.87 6.15
C GLY A 185 4.31 -1.51 6.10
N LEU A 186 3.81 -0.59 5.29
CA LEU A 186 4.38 0.75 5.12
C LEU A 186 3.61 1.78 5.95
N ALA A 187 4.32 2.61 6.70
CA ALA A 187 3.75 3.80 7.32
C ALA A 187 3.45 4.87 6.27
N TYR A 188 2.21 5.33 6.26
CA TYR A 188 1.72 6.38 5.40
C TYR A 188 1.10 7.52 6.21
N ILE A 189 1.71 8.70 6.16
CA ILE A 189 1.16 9.92 6.77
C ILE A 189 0.52 10.75 5.67
N ALA A 190 -0.79 10.60 5.49
CA ALA A 190 -1.54 11.40 4.54
C ALA A 190 -1.75 12.80 5.13
N LYS A 191 -1.51 13.86 4.35
CA LYS A 191 -1.65 15.26 4.80
C LYS A 191 -2.59 16.07 3.91
N GLY A 192 -3.31 17.01 4.51
CA GLY A 192 -4.08 18.04 3.80
C GLY A 192 -5.03 17.52 2.73
N ALA A 193 -4.95 18.06 1.51
CA ALA A 193 -5.84 17.69 0.41
C ALA A 193 -5.69 16.23 -0.03
N ASN A 194 -4.48 15.68 0.03
CA ASN A 194 -4.23 14.28 -0.25
C ASN A 194 -4.95 13.38 0.77
N GLN A 195 -4.80 13.67 2.07
CA GLN A 195 -5.51 12.98 3.15
C GLN A 195 -7.03 13.00 2.95
N ALA A 196 -7.59 14.18 2.67
CA ALA A 196 -9.02 14.32 2.49
C ALA A 196 -9.53 13.44 1.33
N SER A 197 -8.85 13.43 0.19
CA SER A 197 -9.22 12.59 -0.96
C SER A 197 -9.02 11.09 -0.71
N PHE A 198 -7.91 10.71 -0.06
CA PHE A 198 -7.60 9.31 0.24
C PHE A 198 -8.62 8.71 1.21
N SER A 199 -8.88 9.40 2.33
CA SER A 199 -9.84 8.96 3.34
C SER A 199 -11.25 8.85 2.77
N PHE A 200 -11.67 9.83 1.94
CA PHE A 200 -12.97 9.82 1.29
C PHE A 200 -13.15 8.59 0.39
N HIS A 201 -12.24 8.35 -0.56
CA HIS A 201 -12.38 7.23 -1.50
C HIS A 201 -12.19 5.87 -0.82
N TRP A 202 -11.32 5.77 0.18
CA TRP A 202 -11.18 4.53 0.95
C TRP A 202 -12.47 4.20 1.73
N GLN A 203 -13.11 5.19 2.36
CA GLN A 203 -14.39 4.98 3.04
C GLN A 203 -15.51 4.62 2.06
N GLN A 204 -15.52 5.18 0.85
CA GLN A 204 -16.47 4.79 -0.20
C GLN A 204 -16.30 3.31 -0.58
N LEU A 205 -15.08 2.89 -0.89
CA LEU A 205 -14.76 1.49 -1.18
C LEU A 205 -15.26 0.56 -0.06
N VAL A 206 -14.93 0.85 1.20
CA VAL A 206 -15.34 0.02 2.35
C VAL A 206 -16.87 -0.13 2.40
N ASN A 207 -17.61 0.95 2.15
CA ASN A 207 -19.07 0.91 2.11
C ASN A 207 -19.60 0.09 0.93
N GLU A 208 -18.95 0.18 -0.24
CA GLU A 208 -19.31 -0.57 -1.45
C GLU A 208 -19.06 -2.08 -1.29
N VAL A 209 -17.89 -2.47 -0.77
CA VAL A 209 -17.58 -3.87 -0.40
C VAL A 209 -18.58 -4.37 0.64
N THR A 210 -18.88 -3.59 1.67
CA THR A 210 -19.85 -3.97 2.71
C THR A 210 -21.24 -4.25 2.13
N LYS A 211 -21.69 -3.44 1.16
CA LYS A 211 -22.98 -3.66 0.47
C LYS A 211 -22.96 -4.93 -0.37
N CYS A 212 -21.90 -5.16 -1.16
CA CYS A 212 -21.77 -6.36 -1.97
C CYS A 212 -21.74 -7.62 -1.10
N HIS A 213 -20.90 -7.62 -0.05
CA HIS A 213 -20.85 -8.68 0.94
C HIS A 213 -22.21 -8.94 1.60
N ALA A 214 -22.94 -7.89 2.00
CA ALA A 214 -24.23 -8.03 2.64
C ALA A 214 -25.26 -8.71 1.73
N ILE A 215 -25.31 -8.30 0.46
CA ILE A 215 -26.19 -8.89 -0.55
C ILE A 215 -25.80 -10.35 -0.83
N ALA A 216 -24.52 -10.63 -1.04
CA ALA A 216 -24.02 -11.98 -1.30
C ALA A 216 -24.31 -12.98 -0.16
N ASN A 217 -24.44 -12.50 1.08
CA ASN A 217 -24.67 -13.34 2.26
C ASN A 217 -26.11 -13.25 2.80
N GLY A 218 -27.00 -12.48 2.17
CA GLY A 218 -28.38 -12.31 2.66
C GLY A 218 -28.48 -11.67 4.05
N ILE A 219 -27.52 -10.80 4.41
CA ILE A 219 -27.48 -10.11 5.71
C ILE A 219 -27.70 -8.60 5.55
N PRO A 220 -28.11 -7.88 6.62
CA PRO A 220 -28.18 -6.42 6.57
C PRO A 220 -26.81 -5.76 6.34
N ALA A 221 -26.77 -4.72 5.52
CA ALA A 221 -25.58 -3.90 5.28
C ALA A 221 -25.28 -3.00 6.48
N ARG A 222 -24.66 -3.56 7.52
CA ARG A 222 -24.18 -2.84 8.71
C ARG A 222 -22.70 -2.52 8.58
N ALA A 223 -22.29 -1.41 9.18
CA ALA A 223 -20.88 -1.04 9.31
C ALA A 223 -20.07 -2.18 9.93
N LYS A 224 -18.89 -2.42 9.38
CA LYS A 224 -17.98 -3.47 9.80
C LYS A 224 -16.82 -2.90 10.59
N ASP A 225 -16.16 -3.76 11.36
CA ASP A 225 -15.05 -3.38 12.23
C ASP A 225 -13.73 -3.18 11.45
N ALA A 226 -12.69 -2.77 12.17
CA ALA A 226 -11.37 -2.53 11.59
C ALA A 226 -10.77 -3.77 10.91
N ARG A 227 -11.07 -4.98 11.41
CA ARG A 227 -10.59 -6.25 10.82
C ARG A 227 -11.18 -6.44 9.44
N PHE A 228 -12.49 -6.33 9.29
CA PHE A 228 -13.13 -6.39 7.98
C PHE A 228 -12.62 -5.29 7.05
N ASN A 229 -12.58 -4.05 7.51
CA ASN A 229 -12.21 -2.90 6.68
C ASN A 229 -10.76 -2.99 6.18
N SER A 230 -9.86 -3.60 6.97
CA SER A 230 -8.46 -3.82 6.58
C SER A 230 -8.29 -4.84 5.45
N LEU A 231 -9.28 -5.68 5.20
CA LEU A 231 -9.28 -6.70 4.15
C LEU A 231 -9.90 -6.20 2.83
N CYS A 232 -10.39 -4.95 2.81
CA CYS A 232 -10.84 -4.30 1.58
C CYS A 232 -9.65 -3.85 0.74
N VAL A 233 -9.56 -4.33 -0.50
CA VAL A 233 -8.48 -3.97 -1.43
C VAL A 233 -8.79 -2.64 -2.10
N PHE A 234 -7.97 -1.64 -1.83
CA PHE A 234 -8.13 -0.30 -2.38
C PHE A 234 -7.28 -0.11 -3.63
N GLN A 235 -7.92 -0.17 -4.79
CA GLN A 235 -7.32 0.16 -6.08
C GLN A 235 -7.78 1.53 -6.55
N PHE A 236 -6.86 2.47 -6.72
CA PHE A 236 -7.20 3.84 -7.06
C PHE A 236 -6.19 4.49 -7.99
N THR A 237 -6.59 5.59 -8.62
CA THR A 237 -5.71 6.43 -9.45
C THR A 237 -5.51 7.78 -8.79
N VAL A 238 -4.35 8.39 -9.02
CA VAL A 238 -4.08 9.75 -8.56
C VAL A 238 -4.02 10.75 -9.69
N LYS A 239 -4.26 12.01 -9.32
CA LYS A 239 -4.07 13.14 -10.22
C LYS A 239 -3.47 14.33 -9.47
N ARG A 240 -2.63 15.07 -10.19
CA ARG A 240 -2.09 16.34 -9.73
C ARG A 240 -3.16 17.40 -9.91
N GLU A 241 -3.59 18.01 -8.81
CA GLU A 241 -4.62 19.04 -8.83
C GLU A 241 -4.24 20.20 -7.92
N LEU A 242 -4.67 21.40 -8.30
CA LEU A 242 -4.59 22.57 -7.46
C LEU A 242 -5.63 22.50 -6.34
N ALA A 243 -5.18 22.47 -5.09
CA ALA A 243 -6.03 22.37 -3.91
C ALA A 243 -5.80 23.52 -2.93
N GLY A 244 -6.88 23.98 -2.29
CA GLY A 244 -6.90 25.12 -1.37
C GLY A 244 -7.99 26.12 -1.74
N ASN A 245 -8.60 26.76 -0.74
CA ASN A 245 -9.69 27.73 -0.97
C ASN A 245 -9.16 29.11 -1.37
N ASN A 246 -8.12 29.61 -0.69
CA ASN A 246 -7.59 30.97 -0.89
C ASN A 246 -6.24 30.95 -1.61
N ALA A 247 -5.35 30.02 -1.23
CA ALA A 247 -4.08 29.77 -1.90
C ALA A 247 -4.09 28.34 -2.44
N LYS A 248 -4.16 28.21 -3.77
CA LYS A 248 -4.13 26.93 -4.46
C LYS A 248 -2.68 26.45 -4.56
N SER A 249 -2.42 25.25 -4.08
CA SER A 249 -1.11 24.59 -4.22
C SER A 249 -1.28 23.23 -4.91
N PRO A 250 -0.30 22.77 -5.71
CA PRO A 250 -0.34 21.44 -6.28
C PRO A 250 -0.41 20.36 -5.19
N ALA A 251 -1.31 19.41 -5.36
CA ALA A 251 -1.48 18.25 -4.49
C ALA A 251 -1.64 16.98 -5.32
N CYS A 252 -1.08 15.87 -4.82
CA CYS A 252 -1.40 14.53 -5.29
C CYS A 252 -2.70 14.09 -4.65
N LYS A 253 -3.81 14.11 -5.39
CA LYS A 253 -5.11 13.69 -4.88
C LYS A 253 -5.48 12.33 -5.45
N VAL A 254 -6.17 11.53 -4.66
CA VAL A 254 -6.91 10.37 -5.21
C VAL A 254 -8.00 10.94 -6.11
N HIS A 255 -8.00 10.52 -7.37
CA HIS A 255 -8.90 10.99 -8.41
C HIS A 255 -10.14 10.11 -8.51
N SER A 256 -9.93 8.79 -8.49
CA SER A 256 -10.99 7.78 -8.54
C SER A 256 -10.48 6.48 -7.93
N HIS A 257 -11.41 5.59 -7.59
CA HIS A 257 -11.12 4.20 -7.24
C HIS A 257 -11.99 3.26 -8.07
N VAL A 258 -11.56 2.01 -8.19
CA VAL A 258 -12.36 0.98 -8.84
C VAL A 258 -13.46 0.55 -7.88
N ALA A 259 -14.70 0.82 -8.25
CA ALA A 259 -15.86 0.50 -7.43
C ALA A 259 -16.22 -1.00 -7.54
N PRO A 260 -16.30 -1.75 -6.43
CA PRO A 260 -16.76 -3.12 -6.41
C PRO A 260 -18.21 -3.25 -6.90
N THR A 261 -18.48 -4.32 -7.63
CA THR A 261 -19.80 -4.69 -8.14
C THR A 261 -20.16 -6.10 -7.66
N GLN A 262 -21.42 -6.51 -7.82
CA GLN A 262 -21.83 -7.86 -7.42
C GLN A 262 -21.07 -8.97 -8.15
N SER A 263 -20.58 -8.71 -9.36
CA SER A 263 -19.83 -9.68 -10.16
C SER A 263 -18.34 -9.75 -9.83
N ASN A 264 -17.75 -8.74 -9.18
CA ASN A 264 -16.29 -8.68 -8.98
C ASN A 264 -15.84 -8.27 -7.57
N TRP A 265 -16.76 -8.09 -6.61
CA TRP A 265 -16.39 -7.62 -5.27
C TRP A 265 -15.44 -8.56 -4.52
N GLU A 266 -15.39 -9.84 -4.88
CA GLU A 266 -14.46 -10.81 -4.30
C GLU A 266 -13.00 -10.47 -4.63
N GLU A 267 -12.73 -9.82 -5.77
CA GLU A 267 -11.39 -9.30 -6.08
C GLU A 267 -11.00 -8.16 -5.11
N PHE A 268 -11.98 -7.49 -4.51
CA PHE A 268 -11.80 -6.34 -3.63
C PHE A 268 -11.91 -6.70 -2.14
N PHE A 269 -12.02 -7.98 -1.79
CA PHE A 269 -12.17 -8.39 -0.40
C PHE A 269 -11.45 -9.71 -0.10
N LEU A 270 -10.41 -9.64 0.74
CA LEU A 270 -9.56 -10.79 1.08
C LEU A 270 -10.06 -11.58 2.30
N GLY A 271 -11.23 -11.24 2.84
CA GLY A 271 -11.80 -11.89 4.03
C GLY A 271 -12.65 -13.14 3.76
N ARG A 272 -12.69 -13.64 2.52
CA ARG A 272 -13.47 -14.84 2.15
C ARG A 272 -12.77 -16.15 2.45
N GLN A 273 -11.44 -16.13 2.51
CA GLN A 273 -10.62 -17.30 2.79
C GLN A 273 -9.90 -17.08 4.10
N ASP A 274 -10.21 -17.89 5.12
CA ASP A 274 -9.71 -17.70 6.48
C ASP A 274 -8.18 -17.67 6.54
N GLU A 275 -7.50 -18.52 5.76
CA GLU A 275 -6.04 -18.57 5.71
C GLU A 275 -5.44 -17.25 5.20
N ILE A 276 -5.99 -16.72 4.11
CA ILE A 276 -5.58 -15.43 3.52
C ILE A 276 -5.90 -14.28 4.48
N ALA A 277 -7.12 -14.26 5.01
CA ALA A 277 -7.58 -13.24 5.95
C ALA A 277 -6.68 -13.21 7.19
N ASN A 278 -6.43 -14.37 7.80
CA ASN A 278 -5.58 -14.49 8.98
C ASN A 278 -4.15 -14.08 8.70
N ARG A 279 -3.59 -14.41 7.53
CA ARG A 279 -2.27 -13.94 7.11
C ARG A 279 -2.19 -12.40 7.13
N PHE A 280 -3.14 -11.71 6.50
CA PHE A 280 -3.14 -10.25 6.45
C PHE A 280 -3.47 -9.60 7.78
N LEU A 281 -4.41 -10.16 8.55
CA LEU A 281 -4.76 -9.64 9.87
C LEU A 281 -3.61 -9.79 10.86
N ASN A 282 -2.83 -10.88 10.79
CA ASN A 282 -1.63 -11.04 11.61
C ASN A 282 -0.53 -10.07 11.20
N LEU A 283 -0.36 -9.84 9.89
CA LEU A 283 0.64 -8.91 9.37
C LEU A 283 0.31 -7.45 9.75
N LEU A 284 -0.94 -7.04 9.55
CA LEU A 284 -1.37 -5.65 9.70
C LEU A 284 -1.95 -5.35 11.08
N ALA A 285 -2.20 -6.33 11.93
CA ALA A 285 -2.70 -6.20 13.31
C ALA A 285 -3.66 -4.99 13.52
N PRO A 286 -4.81 -4.92 12.82
CA PRO A 286 -5.67 -3.75 12.87
C PRO A 286 -6.23 -3.55 14.28
N THR A 287 -6.09 -2.33 14.80
CA THR A 287 -6.56 -1.99 16.14
C THR A 287 -7.98 -1.41 16.07
N THR A 288 -8.80 -1.75 17.08
CA THR A 288 -10.13 -1.15 17.22
C THR A 288 -10.06 0.29 17.72
N GLU A 289 -9.03 0.60 18.50
CA GLU A 289 -8.78 1.94 19.03
C GLU A 289 -7.69 2.64 18.22
N LEU A 290 -7.97 3.89 17.84
CA LEU A 290 -7.04 4.75 17.13
C LEU A 290 -6.39 5.70 18.12
N THR A 291 -5.06 5.79 18.09
CA THR A 291 -4.30 6.66 18.99
C THR A 291 -3.70 7.83 18.22
N LEU A 292 -3.48 8.95 18.93
CA LEU A 292 -2.69 10.02 18.36
C LEU A 292 -1.24 9.55 18.24
N PRO A 293 -0.57 9.86 17.13
CA PRO A 293 0.82 9.49 16.99
C PRO A 293 1.67 10.28 17.99
N GLN A 294 2.65 9.61 18.62
CA GLN A 294 3.57 10.26 19.54
C GLN A 294 4.57 11.13 18.76
N ALA A 295 4.99 12.26 19.33
CA ALA A 295 5.89 13.24 18.69
C ALA A 295 7.24 12.65 18.23
N ASN A 296 7.63 11.47 18.73
CA ASN A 296 8.89 10.77 18.39
C ASN A 296 8.74 9.72 17.28
N THR A 297 7.51 9.42 16.84
CA THR A 297 7.21 8.44 15.78
C THR A 297 7.22 9.09 14.39
N LEU A 298 7.25 10.42 14.32
CA LEU A 298 6.92 11.19 13.11
C LEU A 298 8.05 12.15 12.69
N SER A 299 9.30 11.70 12.58
CA SER A 299 10.30 12.49 11.85
C SER A 299 10.04 12.34 10.35
N LEU A 300 9.97 13.42 9.58
CA LEU A 300 10.35 13.31 8.17
C LEU A 300 11.87 13.37 8.19
N ALA A 301 12.54 12.27 7.88
CA ALA A 301 13.98 12.38 7.72
C ALA A 301 14.20 13.12 6.41
N GLU A 302 14.78 14.32 6.48
CA GLU A 302 15.61 14.79 5.38
C GLU A 302 16.83 13.87 5.27
N ALA A 303 17.39 13.79 4.06
CA ALA A 303 18.48 12.90 3.68
C ALA A 303 19.62 12.87 4.72
N PRO A 304 20.31 11.72 4.90
CA PRO A 304 21.50 11.69 5.74
C PRO A 304 22.51 12.69 5.21
N GLY A 305 22.89 13.64 6.07
CA GLY A 305 23.79 14.72 5.74
C GLY A 305 25.15 14.23 5.27
N ASP A 306 25.68 14.90 4.24
CA ASP A 306 27.09 14.87 3.91
C ASP A 306 27.87 15.49 5.07
N ALA A 307 28.46 14.63 5.90
CA ALA A 307 29.65 14.98 6.65
C ALA A 307 30.85 14.76 5.71
N ILE A 308 31.54 15.84 5.35
CA ILE A 308 32.99 16.04 5.11
C ILE A 308 33.10 17.46 4.51
N GLY A 309 33.81 18.44 5.06
CA GLY A 309 34.68 18.47 6.22
C GLY A 309 35.01 19.91 6.62
N HIS A 310 35.51 20.02 7.85
CA HIS A 310 36.27 21.17 8.30
C HIS A 310 37.34 21.56 7.29
N GLU A 311 37.32 22.81 6.84
CA GLU A 311 38.57 23.53 6.55
C GLU A 311 38.47 24.93 7.17
N LEU A 312 39.15 25.06 8.31
CA LEU A 312 39.64 26.32 8.84
C LEU A 312 40.70 26.84 7.88
N ALA A 313 40.53 28.02 7.28
CA ALA A 313 41.64 28.86 6.87
C ALA A 313 41.23 30.31 6.60
N ALA A 314 41.90 31.20 7.34
CA ALA A 314 42.14 32.64 7.15
C ALA A 314 40.97 33.63 7.29
#